data_AF-A0A355DLF5-F1
#
_entry.id   AF-A0A355DLF5-F1
#
_cell.length_a   1.000
_cell.length_b   1.000
_cell.length_c   1.000
_cell.angle_alpha   90.00
_cell.angle_beta   90.00
_cell.angle_gamma   90.00
#
_symmetry.space_group_name_H-M   'P 1'
#
loop_
_entity.id
_entity.type
_entity.pdbx_description
1 polymer ?
#
loop_
_entity_poly.entity_id
_entity_poly.type
_entity_poly.pdbx_seq_one_letter_code
_entity_poly.pdbx_strand_id
1 'polypeptide(L)'
;IFESFEQVEGSSVREYGGTGLGLAVTKKLVELHGGKISVKSKQGEGSQFTFTLPISQDQVKSTHKTSVIPDSITSELANLMTIPKS
;
A
#
# COMPACT_ATOMS: atom_id res chain seq x y z
N ILE A 1 -7.64 21.87 -4.36
CA ILE A 1 -6.90 20.78 -5.03
C ILE A 1 -7.34 19.37 -4.63
N PHE A 2 -7.89 19.15 -3.43
CA PHE A 2 -8.37 17.83 -3.01
C PHE A 2 -9.86 17.58 -3.30
N GLU A 3 -10.51 18.50 -4.01
CA GLU A 3 -11.92 18.35 -4.38
C GLU A 3 -11.99 17.54 -5.66
N SER A 4 -12.98 16.66 -5.75
CA SER A 4 -13.28 15.96 -7.00
C SER A 4 -13.64 17.00 -8.05
N PHE A 5 -13.03 16.92 -9.22
CA PHE A 5 -13.45 17.74 -10.34
C PHE A 5 -14.84 17.26 -10.79
N GLU A 6 -15.88 18.07 -10.60
CA GLU A 6 -17.09 17.94 -11.41
C GLU A 6 -16.75 18.50 -12.79
N GLN A 7 -16.55 17.60 -13.75
CA GLN A 7 -16.28 17.99 -15.12
C GLN A 7 -17.59 18.48 -15.75
N VAL A 8 -17.89 19.77 -15.57
CA VAL A 8 -18.98 20.43 -16.28
C VAL A 8 -18.62 20.44 -17.76
N GLU A 9 -19.50 19.88 -18.59
CA GLU A 9 -19.32 19.77 -20.03
C GLU A 9 -18.90 21.10 -20.67
N GLY A 10 -17.92 21.04 -21.57
CA GLY A 10 -17.59 22.15 -22.45
C GLY A 10 -16.10 22.44 -22.51
N SER A 11 -15.45 21.88 -23.53
CA SER A 11 -14.27 22.43 -24.21
C SER A 11 -13.21 23.13 -23.35
N SER A 12 -12.05 22.47 -23.22
CA SER A 12 -10.72 23.04 -22.91
C SER A 12 -10.12 22.64 -21.56
N VAL A 13 -9.77 21.37 -21.38
CA VAL A 13 -8.67 20.99 -20.46
C VAL A 13 -7.91 19.81 -21.06
N ARG A 14 -7.03 20.08 -22.04
CA ARG A 14 -6.10 19.10 -22.64
C ARG A 14 -4.64 19.46 -22.37
N GLU A 15 -4.32 19.97 -21.19
CA GLU A 15 -2.93 20.34 -20.86
C GLU A 15 -2.33 19.63 -19.64
N TYR A 16 -3.12 18.97 -18.80
CA TYR A 16 -2.60 18.18 -17.69
C TYR A 16 -3.24 16.79 -17.73
N GLY A 17 -2.45 15.77 -18.06
CA GLY A 17 -2.88 14.40 -18.36
C GLY A 17 -3.41 13.61 -17.15
N GLY A 18 -4.48 14.08 -16.53
CA GLY A 18 -5.20 13.39 -15.47
C GLY A 18 -6.56 14.03 -15.20
N THR A 19 -7.54 13.22 -14.84
CA THR A 19 -8.91 13.65 -14.47
C THR A 19 -8.96 14.49 -13.19
N GLY A 20 -7.81 14.77 -12.57
CA GLY A 20 -7.70 15.44 -11.27
C GLY A 20 -8.25 14.62 -10.10
N LEU A 21 -8.72 13.39 -10.33
CA LEU A 21 -9.34 12.53 -9.33
C LEU A 21 -8.32 11.93 -8.34
N GLY A 22 -7.06 11.73 -8.75
CA GLY A 22 -6.08 11.00 -7.94
C GLY A 22 -5.88 11.58 -6.54
N LEU A 23 -5.83 12.90 -6.43
CA LEU A 23 -5.64 13.58 -5.14
C LEU A 23 -6.91 13.59 -4.29
N ALA A 24 -8.09 13.68 -4.93
CA ALA A 24 -9.38 13.56 -4.25
C ALA A 24 -9.60 12.16 -3.67
N VAL A 25 -9.28 11.11 -4.44
CA VAL A 25 -9.30 9.71 -3.98
C VAL A 25 -8.31 9.49 -2.84
N THR A 26 -7.10 10.05 -2.96
CA THR A 26 -6.08 9.95 -1.90
C THR A 26 -6.56 10.59 -0.60
N LYS A 27 -7.15 11.80 -0.65
CA LYS A 27 -7.73 12.45 0.53
C LYS A 27 -8.81 11.59 1.16
N LYS A 28 -9.74 11.08 0.35
CA LYS A 28 -10.83 10.24 0.85
C LYS A 28 -10.30 8.98 1.53
N LEU A 29 -9.29 8.33 0.95
CA LEU A 29 -8.66 7.15 1.52
C LEU A 29 -8.01 7.47 2.88
N VAL A 30 -7.21 8.54 2.95
CA VAL A 30 -6.56 8.97 4.19
C VAL A 30 -7.59 9.29 5.28
N GLU A 31 -8.65 10.02 4.94
CA GLU A 31 -9.73 10.37 5.89
C GLU A 31 -10.52 9.14 6.36
N LEU A 32 -10.81 8.19 5.47
CA LEU A 32 -11.46 6.93 5.83
C LEU A 32 -10.63 6.11 6.82
N HIS A 33 -9.31 6.20 6.74
CA HIS A 33 -8.40 5.55 7.69
C HIS A 33 -8.17 6.39 8.97
N GLY A 34 -8.97 7.44 9.21
CA GLY A 34 -8.83 8.31 10.38
C GLY A 34 -7.57 9.20 10.34
N GLY A 35 -6.96 9.33 9.17
CA GLY A 35 -5.78 10.12 8.93
C GLY A 35 -6.05 11.58 8.60
N LYS A 36 -4.97 12.30 8.28
CA LYS A 36 -5.01 13.69 7.81
C LYS A 36 -4.06 13.84 6.64
N ILE A 37 -4.37 14.73 5.69
CA ILE A 37 -3.51 15.05 4.54
C ILE A 37 -3.38 16.57 4.40
N SER A 38 -2.20 17.04 4.01
CA SER A 38 -1.87 18.47 3.85
C SER A 38 -0.89 18.66 2.68
N VAL A 39 -0.79 19.90 2.20
CA VAL A 39 0.12 20.28 1.12
C VAL A 39 0.84 21.58 1.48
N LYS A 40 2.13 21.65 1.17
CA LYS A 40 2.93 22.87 1.19
C LYS A 40 3.54 23.05 -0.19
N SER A 41 3.36 24.22 -0.79
CA SER A 41 3.83 24.48 -2.15
C SER A 41 4.40 25.89 -2.23
N LYS A 42 5.49 26.04 -2.99
CA LYS A 42 6.06 27.33 -3.34
C LYS A 42 6.43 27.32 -4.81
N GLN A 43 6.01 28.36 -5.53
CA GLN A 43 6.26 28.49 -6.96
C GLN A 43 7.77 28.44 -7.23
N GLY A 44 8.17 27.65 -8.22
CA GLY A 44 9.58 27.44 -8.56
C GLY A 44 10.34 26.47 -7.63
N GLU A 45 9.76 26.06 -6.51
CA GLU A 45 10.38 25.12 -5.55
C GLU A 45 9.65 23.77 -5.48
N GLY A 46 8.46 23.69 -6.07
CA GLY A 46 7.65 22.47 -6.14
C GLY A 46 6.63 22.37 -5.00
N SER A 47 6.12 21.15 -4.79
CA SER A 47 5.05 20.88 -3.83
C SER A 47 5.38 19.64 -2.99
N GLN A 48 5.15 19.74 -1.69
CA GLN A 48 5.23 18.65 -0.73
C GLN A 48 3.83 18.29 -0.23
N PHE A 49 3.46 17.03 -0.40
CA PHE A 49 2.23 16.46 0.15
C PHE A 49 2.59 15.59 1.36
N THR A 50 1.85 15.73 2.45
CA THR A 50 2.13 15.02 3.71
C THR A 50 0.84 14.48 4.28
N PHE A 51 0.85 13.21 4.69
CA PHE A 51 -0.28 12.58 5.37
C PHE A 51 0.14 11.84 6.62
N THR A 52 -0.81 11.62 7.52
CA THR A 52 -0.65 10.86 8.76
C THR A 52 -1.75 9.83 8.84
N LEU A 53 -1.44 8.63 9.35
CA LEU A 53 -2.42 7.58 9.64
C LEU A 53 -2.27 7.14 11.11
N PRO A 54 -3.36 6.80 11.79
CA PRO A 54 -3.27 6.14 13.09
C PRO A 54 -2.60 4.77 12.94
N ILE A 55 -1.76 4.41 13.91
CA ILE A 55 -1.17 3.07 13.98
C ILE A 55 -2.29 2.10 14.39
N SER A 56 -2.43 0.99 13.65
CA SER A 56 -3.38 -0.05 14.01
C SER A 56 -3.03 -0.61 15.39
N GLN A 57 -4.01 -0.66 16.29
CA GLN A 57 -3.87 -1.30 17.61
C GLN A 57 -4.00 -2.82 17.52
N ASP A 58 -4.50 -3.32 16.39
CA ASP A 58 -4.42 -4.73 16.08
C ASP A 58 -2.96 -5.04 15.81
N GLN A 59 -2.30 -5.59 16.82
CA GLN A 59 -1.13 -6.42 16.62
C GLN A 59 -1.54 -7.43 15.56
N VAL A 60 -1.05 -7.25 14.34
CA VAL A 60 -1.05 -8.34 13.36
C VAL A 60 -0.29 -9.43 14.08
N LYS A 61 -1.01 -10.38 14.69
CA LYS A 61 -0.45 -11.65 15.09
C LYS A 61 0.10 -12.16 13.79
N SER A 62 1.40 -11.99 13.60
CA SER A 62 2.10 -12.42 12.42
C SER A 62 1.95 -13.92 12.40
N THR A 63 0.85 -14.37 11.80
CA THR A 63 0.56 -15.76 11.51
C THR A 63 1.34 -16.04 10.23
N HIS A 64 2.63 -15.73 10.24
CA HIS A 64 3.55 -16.63 9.58
C HIS A 64 3.38 -17.94 10.33
N LYS A 65 2.48 -18.80 9.83
CA LYS A 65 2.76 -20.21 9.83
C LYS A 65 4.11 -20.32 9.12
N THR A 66 5.21 -20.23 9.88
CA THR A 66 6.41 -20.96 9.52
C THR A 66 5.89 -22.34 9.20
N SER A 67 6.01 -22.75 7.94
CA SER A 67 5.73 -24.11 7.53
C SER A 67 6.73 -24.96 8.29
N VAL A 68 6.39 -25.34 9.53
CA VAL A 68 7.09 -26.34 10.30
C VAL A 68 6.82 -27.61 9.53
N ILE A 69 7.78 -28.02 8.70
CA ILE A 69 7.76 -29.33 8.08
C ILE A 69 7.66 -30.31 9.26
N PRO A 70 6.58 -31.09 9.39
CA PRO A 70 6.46 -32.05 10.50
C PRO A 70 7.68 -32.95 10.50
N ASP A 71 8.23 -33.28 11.67
CA ASP A 71 9.43 -34.11 11.81
C ASP A 71 9.32 -35.46 11.07
N SER A 72 8.09 -35.93 10.86
CA SER A 72 7.79 -37.10 10.03
C SER A 72 8.23 -36.93 8.57
N ILE A 73 8.00 -35.76 7.97
CA ILE A 73 8.41 -35.47 6.58
C ILE A 73 9.93 -35.28 6.51
N THR A 74 10.54 -34.63 7.50
CA THR A 74 12.00 -34.46 7.58
C THR A 74 12.70 -35.81 7.70
N SER A 75 12.16 -36.71 8.52
CA SER A 75 12.69 -38.05 8.74
C SER A 75 12.54 -38.94 7.49
N GLU A 76 11.43 -38.83 6.77
CA GLU A 76 11.19 -39.57 5.52
C GLU A 76 12.17 -39.15 4.41
N LEU A 77 12.43 -37.84 4.26
CA LEU A 77 13.42 -37.33 3.31
C LEU A 77 14.85 -37.70 3.70
N ALA A 78 15.20 -37.66 4.98
CA ALA A 78 16.53 -38.06 5.45
C ALA A 78 16.80 -39.55 5.21
N ASN A 79 15.79 -40.40 5.37
CA ASN A 79 15.90 -41.82 5.09
C ASN A 79 16.06 -42.08 3.58
N LEU A 80 15.40 -41.29 2.73
CA LEU A 80 15.53 -41.38 1.27
C LEU A 80 16.88 -40.86 0.75
N MET A 81 17.49 -39.89 1.43
CA MET A 81 18.83 -39.35 1.09
C MET A 81 19.99 -40.21 1.64
N THR A 82 19.72 -41.20 2.48
CA THR A 82 20.76 -42.11 2.98
C THR A 82 21.02 -43.21 1.94
N ILE A 83 21.93 -42.93 1.01
CA ILE A 83 22.44 -43.94 0.07
C ILE A 83 23.29 -44.93 0.89
N PRO A 84 23.02 -46.25 0.86
CA PRO A 84 23.87 -47.21 1.55
C PRO A 84 25.29 -47.17 0.95
N LYS A 85 26.28 -46.84 1.78
CA LYS A 85 27.70 -46.97 1.43
C LYS A 85 28.01 -48.45 1.21
N SER A 86 28.33 -48.81 -0.04
CA SER A 86 29.06 -50.04 -0.37
C SER A 86 30.56 -49.76 -0.46
#